data_AF-A0A553NHD8-F1
#
_entry.id   AF-A0A553NHD8-F1
#
_cell.length_a   1.000
_cell.length_b   1.000
_cell.length_c   1.000
_cell.angle_alpha   90.00
_cell.angle_beta   90.00
_cell.angle_gamma   90.00
#
_symmetry.space_group_name_H-M   'P 1'
#
loop_
_entity.id
_entity.type
_entity.pdbx_description
1 polymer ?
#
loop_
_entity_poly.entity_id
_entity_poly.type
_entity_poly.pdbx_seq_one_letter_code
_entity_poly.pdbx_strand_id
1 'polypeptide(L)'
;DVKIFRALILGELERGQSQYQALCFITRLNHNEIIPSESMARLRQKNPQAIRTAEEKRNTEMLSMNVTVNLTRSWQLSAHIHNMCSVAREAVYTRQADATHWLDKGKLAPEL
;
A
#
# COMPACT_ATOMS: atom_id res chain seq x y z
N ASP A 1 -1.64 -5.48 9.10
CA ASP A 1 -2.22 -4.57 8.10
C ASP A 1 -1.29 -4.34 6.93
N VAL A 2 -1.83 -3.81 5.84
CA VAL A 2 -1.08 -3.50 4.61
C VAL A 2 -1.23 -2.03 4.26
N LYS A 3 -0.15 -1.44 3.75
CA LYS A 3 -0.11 -0.10 3.17
C LYS A 3 -0.07 -0.25 1.66
N ILE A 4 -0.97 0.42 0.96
CA ILE A 4 -1.15 0.32 -0.49
C ILE A 4 -0.94 1.70 -1.10
N PHE A 5 0.02 1.81 -2.02
CA PHE A 5 0.20 2.99 -2.86
C PHE A 5 -0.21 2.66 -4.29
N ARG A 6 -1.07 3.48 -4.87
CA ARG A 6 -1.48 3.36 -6.27
C ARG A 6 -0.97 4.57 -7.04
N ALA A 7 -0.25 4.33 -8.13
CA ALA A 7 0.21 5.37 -9.04
C ALA A 7 -0.39 5.15 -10.43
N LEU A 8 -0.72 6.24 -11.11
CA LEU A 8 -1.16 6.24 -12.51
C LEU A 8 -0.14 7.05 -13.30
N ILE A 9 0.51 6.43 -14.25
CA ILE A 9 1.40 7.09 -15.20
C ILE A 9 0.59 7.33 -16.46
N LEU A 10 0.36 8.58 -16.82
CA LEU A 10 -0.38 8.92 -18.04
C LEU A 10 0.50 8.64 -19.25
N GLY A 11 -0.07 8.02 -20.27
CA GLY A 11 0.63 7.82 -21.53
C GLY A 11 0.48 9.03 -22.46
N GLU A 12 1.39 9.14 -23.41
CA GLU A 12 1.35 10.13 -24.48
C GLU A 12 0.53 9.60 -25.66
N LEU A 13 -0.76 9.98 -25.74
CA LEU A 13 -1.68 9.54 -26.80
C LEU A 13 -1.18 9.90 -28.21
N GLU A 14 -0.54 11.07 -28.37
CA GLU A 14 0.07 11.52 -29.63
C GLU A 14 1.19 10.59 -30.12
N ARG A 15 1.77 9.79 -29.21
CA ARG A 15 2.80 8.80 -29.52
C ARG A 15 2.25 7.38 -29.60
N GLY A 16 0.92 7.22 -29.63
CA GLY A 16 0.25 5.92 -29.68
C GLY A 16 0.32 5.12 -28.39
N GLN A 17 0.66 5.76 -27.26
CA GLN A 17 0.70 5.07 -25.96
C GLN A 17 -0.73 4.87 -25.42
N SER A 18 -0.91 3.86 -24.56
CA SER A 18 -2.15 3.66 -23.82
C SER A 18 -2.47 4.87 -22.94
N GLN A 19 -3.75 5.13 -22.66
CA GLN A 19 -4.20 6.27 -21.86
C GLN A 19 -3.45 6.41 -20.51
N TYR A 20 -3.22 5.30 -19.82
CA TYR A 20 -2.42 5.26 -18.60
C TYR A 20 -1.89 3.86 -18.31
N GLN A 21 -0.82 3.80 -17.53
CA GLN A 21 -0.32 2.62 -16.85
C GLN A 21 -0.59 2.75 -15.36
N ALA A 22 -1.24 1.76 -14.77
CA ALA A 22 -1.47 1.72 -13.33
C ALA A 22 -0.42 0.84 -12.64
N LEU A 23 0.13 1.33 -11.53
CA LEU A 23 1.07 0.64 -10.68
C LEU A 23 0.48 0.54 -9.28
N CYS A 24 0.69 -0.60 -8.62
CA CYS A 24 0.33 -0.77 -7.22
C CYS A 24 1.55 -1.24 -6.42
N PHE A 25 1.82 -0.58 -5.31
CA PHE A 25 2.88 -0.95 -4.39
C PHE A 25 2.28 -1.31 -3.04
N ILE A 26 2.53 -2.54 -2.59
CA ILE A 26 2.04 -3.04 -1.31
C ILE A 26 3.22 -3.25 -0.36
N THR A 27 3.05 -2.82 0.88
CA THR A 27 4.06 -3.01 1.94
C THR A 27 3.37 -3.22 3.27
N ARG A 28 4.11 -3.66 4.28
CA ARG A 28 3.58 -3.78 5.64
C ARG A 28 3.27 -2.40 6.20
N LEU A 29 2.12 -2.30 6.87
CA LEU A 29 1.79 -1.12 7.66
C LEU A 29 2.27 -1.35 9.10
N ASN A 30 3.16 -0.50 9.58
CA ASN A 30 3.60 -0.50 10.96
C ASN A 30 2.63 0.30 11.83
N HIS A 31 2.46 -0.11 13.09
CA HIS A 31 1.52 0.52 14.02
C HIS A 31 1.79 2.02 14.27
N ASN A 32 3.02 2.47 14.06
CA ASN A 32 3.44 3.86 14.26
C ASN A 32 3.31 4.73 12.99
N GLU A 33 2.84 4.18 11.87
CA GLU A 33 2.66 4.92 10.62
C GLU A 33 1.25 5.50 10.46
N ILE A 34 0.31 5.07 11.31
CA ILE A 34 -1.11 5.45 11.23
C ILE A 34 -1.64 5.76 12.62
N ILE A 35 -2.50 6.78 12.70
CA ILE A 35 -3.34 7.02 13.87
C ILE A 35 -4.64 6.25 13.69
N PRO A 36 -5.00 5.32 14.59
CA PRO A 36 -6.26 4.62 14.52
C PRO A 36 -7.44 5.60 14.54
N SER A 37 -8.46 5.34 13.72
CA SER A 37 -9.68 6.16 13.65
C SER A 37 -10.36 6.30 15.01
N GLU A 38 -10.36 5.24 15.81
CA GLU A 38 -10.91 5.25 17.17
C GLU A 38 -10.19 6.22 18.09
N SER A 39 -8.86 6.32 17.97
CA SER A 39 -8.07 7.28 18.77
C SER A 39 -8.46 8.72 18.43
N MET A 40 -8.64 9.02 17.13
CA MET A 40 -9.11 10.33 16.68
C MET A 40 -10.56 10.62 17.09
N ALA A 41 -11.44 9.61 17.06
CA ALA A 41 -12.82 9.73 17.50
C ALA A 41 -12.90 10.07 18.99
N ARG A 42 -12.16 9.33 19.84
CA ARG A 42 -12.07 9.59 21.30
C ARG A 42 -11.51 10.98 21.60
N LEU A 43 -10.51 11.44 20.83
CA LEU A 43 -9.96 12.80 20.97
C LEU A 43 -11.03 13.86 20.70
N ARG A 44 -11.76 13.72 19.58
CA ARG A 44 -12.79 14.68 19.16
C ARG A 44 -14.05 14.65 20.03
N GLN A 45 -14.36 13.52 20.65
CA GLN A 45 -15.40 13.44 21.68
C GLN A 45 -15.09 14.33 22.88
N LYS A 46 -13.82 14.40 23.31
CA LYS A 46 -13.39 15.25 24.43
C LYS A 46 -13.25 16.71 24.02
N ASN A 47 -12.71 16.97 22.83
CA ASN A 47 -12.56 18.30 22.27
C ASN A 47 -12.86 18.28 20.77
N PRO A 48 -14.07 18.70 20.35
CA PRO A 48 -14.47 18.70 18.94
C PRO A 48 -13.57 19.53 18.03
N GLN A 49 -12.89 20.55 18.57
CA GLN A 49 -12.00 21.45 17.84
C GLN A 49 -10.52 21.01 17.88
N ALA A 50 -10.21 19.84 18.44
CA ALA A 50 -8.85 19.34 18.49
C ALA A 50 -8.26 19.13 17.08
N ILE A 51 -7.25 19.92 16.73
CA ILE A 51 -6.43 19.75 15.54
C ILE A 51 -5.12 19.09 15.96
N ARG A 52 -4.82 17.92 15.39
CA ARG A 52 -3.54 17.25 15.64
C ARG A 52 -2.48 17.74 14.66
N THR A 53 -1.37 18.22 15.18
CA THR A 53 -0.16 18.49 14.40
C THR A 53 0.74 17.24 14.37
N ALA A 54 1.62 17.14 13.38
CA ALA A 54 2.61 16.08 13.38
C ALA A 54 3.60 16.33 14.54
N GLU A 55 3.78 15.33 15.40
CA GLU A 55 4.74 15.38 16.51
C GLU A 55 6.18 15.45 16.00
N GLU A 56 6.44 14.83 14.85
CA GLU A 56 7.74 14.74 14.21
C GLU A 56 7.61 15.02 12.71
N LYS A 57 8.58 15.76 12.16
CA LYS A 57 8.78 15.88 10.72
C LYS A 57 9.86 14.91 10.28
N ARG A 58 9.45 13.78 9.70
CA ARG A 58 10.38 12.79 9.14
C ARG A 58 10.92 13.23 7.79
N ASN A 59 12.12 12.76 7.47
CA ASN A 59 12.73 12.95 6.15
C ASN A 59 12.02 12.08 5.10
N THR A 60 12.26 12.41 3.83
CA THR A 60 11.80 11.58 2.71
C THR A 60 12.44 10.20 2.78
N GLU A 61 11.62 9.15 2.76
CA GLU A 61 12.07 7.77 2.68
C GLU A 61 12.03 7.27 1.23
N MET A 62 13.08 6.57 0.81
CA MET A 62 13.13 5.90 -0.48
C MET A 62 12.91 4.40 -0.29
N LEU A 63 11.88 3.86 -0.95
CA LEU A 63 11.54 2.44 -0.87
C LEU A 63 11.76 1.78 -2.24
N SER A 64 12.49 0.67 -2.25
CA SER A 64 12.67 -0.15 -3.46
C SER A 64 11.65 -1.28 -3.49
N MET A 65 10.81 -1.30 -4.52
CA MET A 65 9.68 -2.23 -4.70
C MET A 65 10.01 -3.20 -5.83
N ASN A 66 10.86 -4.18 -5.55
CA ASN A 66 11.54 -5.00 -6.56
C ASN A 66 10.95 -6.41 -6.74
N VAL A 67 9.90 -6.77 -6.00
CA VAL A 67 9.27 -8.09 -6.07
C VAL A 67 7.86 -7.96 -6.63
N THR A 68 7.54 -8.74 -7.65
CA THR A 68 6.18 -8.82 -8.21
C THR A 68 5.28 -9.66 -7.31
N VAL A 69 4.00 -9.30 -7.26
CA VAL A 69 2.99 -10.02 -6.47
C VAL A 69 1.83 -10.40 -7.36
N ASN A 70 1.45 -11.67 -7.33
CA ASN A 70 0.25 -12.12 -8.02
C ASN A 70 -1.00 -11.64 -7.27
N LEU A 71 -1.76 -10.73 -7.91
CA LEU A 71 -2.97 -10.14 -7.35
C LEU A 71 -4.00 -11.20 -6.91
N THR A 72 -4.13 -12.31 -7.64
CA THR A 72 -5.09 -13.37 -7.32
C THR A 72 -4.77 -14.12 -6.04
N ARG A 73 -3.52 -14.10 -5.56
CA ARG A 73 -3.10 -14.71 -4.29
C ARG A 73 -3.01 -13.69 -3.15
N SER A 74 -2.96 -12.40 -3.47
CA SER A 74 -2.79 -11.32 -2.50
C SER A 74 -3.95 -11.13 -1.50
N TRP A 75 -5.13 -11.72 -1.74
CA TRP A 75 -6.27 -11.67 -0.81
C TRP A 75 -5.94 -12.24 0.58
N GLN A 76 -4.97 -13.16 0.65
CA GLN A 76 -4.46 -13.79 1.86
C GLN A 76 -3.79 -12.76 2.80
N LEU A 77 -3.28 -11.66 2.24
CA LEU A 77 -2.71 -10.55 3.00
C LEU A 77 -3.79 -9.58 3.46
N SER A 78 -4.69 -9.19 2.54
CA SER A 78 -5.83 -8.32 2.81
C SER A 78 -6.81 -8.33 1.64
N ALA A 79 -8.11 -8.38 1.94
CA ALA A 79 -9.17 -8.25 0.94
C ALA A 79 -9.13 -6.91 0.18
N HIS A 80 -8.55 -5.86 0.78
CA HIS A 80 -8.50 -4.53 0.16
C HIS A 80 -7.53 -4.46 -1.03
N ILE A 81 -6.54 -5.35 -1.11
CA ILE A 81 -5.53 -5.33 -2.18
C ILE A 81 -6.18 -5.54 -3.54
N HIS A 82 -7.10 -6.52 -3.63
CA HIS A 82 -7.82 -6.79 -4.88
C HIS A 82 -8.56 -5.55 -5.39
N ASN A 83 -9.32 -4.89 -4.51
CA ASN A 83 -10.13 -3.74 -4.90
C ASN A 83 -9.26 -2.54 -5.28
N MET A 84 -8.18 -2.28 -4.53
CA MET A 84 -7.33 -1.10 -4.74
C MET A 84 -6.34 -1.26 -5.90
N CYS A 85 -5.87 -2.48 -6.15
CA CYS A 85 -4.87 -2.77 -7.19
C CYS A 85 -5.46 -3.40 -8.46
N SER A 86 -6.79 -3.61 -8.54
CA SER A 86 -7.47 -4.22 -9.70
C SER A 86 -7.09 -3.59 -11.05
N VAL A 87 -6.89 -2.27 -11.07
CA VAL A 87 -6.52 -1.51 -12.27
C VAL A 87 -5.06 -1.75 -12.69
N ALA A 88 -4.16 -2.04 -11.74
CA ALA A 88 -2.75 -2.31 -12.02
C ALA A 88 -2.51 -3.71 -12.59
N ARG A 89 -3.45 -4.65 -12.37
CA ARG A 89 -3.45 -6.05 -12.83
C ARG A 89 -2.13 -6.80 -12.58
N GLU A 90 -1.16 -6.64 -13.48
CA GLU A 90 0.14 -7.33 -13.49
C GLU A 90 1.26 -6.49 -12.87
N ALA A 91 1.05 -5.19 -12.67
CA ALA A 91 2.04 -4.26 -12.16
C ALA A 91 1.85 -4.00 -10.66
N VAL A 92 1.84 -5.08 -9.88
CA VAL A 92 1.74 -5.06 -8.42
C VAL A 92 3.07 -5.47 -7.82
N TYR A 93 3.66 -4.60 -7.00
CA TYR A 93 5.01 -4.77 -6.48
C TYR A 93 5.06 -4.65 -4.96
N THR A 94 6.06 -5.27 -4.36
CA THR A 94 6.37 -5.18 -2.93
C THR A 94 7.88 -5.17 -2.68
N ARG A 95 8.27 -4.96 -1.42
CA ARG A 95 9.67 -5.06 -0.99
C ARG A 95 10.02 -6.51 -0.72
N GLN A 96 11.24 -6.93 -1.05
CA GLN A 96 11.74 -8.27 -0.70
C GLN A 96 11.55 -8.62 0.78
N ALA A 97 11.85 -7.68 1.68
CA ALA A 97 11.70 -7.90 3.13
C ALA A 97 10.24 -8.15 3.56
N ASP A 98 9.27 -7.53 2.89
CA ASP A 98 7.85 -7.75 3.19
C ASP A 98 7.37 -9.10 2.64
N ALA A 99 7.79 -9.45 1.42
CA ALA A 99 7.51 -10.75 0.83
C ALA A 99 8.03 -11.90 1.70
N THR A 100 9.30 -11.84 2.12
CA THR A 100 9.90 -12.83 3.02
C THR A 100 9.13 -12.89 4.34
N HIS A 101 8.82 -11.75 4.95
CA HIS A 101 8.05 -11.72 6.18
C HIS A 101 6.67 -12.39 6.06
N TRP A 102 5.97 -12.18 4.94
CA TRP A 102 4.66 -12.79 4.73
C TRP A 102 4.76 -14.28 4.43
N LEU A 103 5.79 -14.73 3.70
CA LEU A 103 6.08 -16.15 3.47
C LEU A 103 6.36 -16.87 4.80
N ASP A 104 7.21 -16.31 5.66
CA ASP A 104 7.53 -16.87 6.97
C ASP A 104 6.30 -16.98 7.89
N LYS A 105 5.32 -16.09 7.69
CA LYS A 105 4.04 -16.10 8.41
C LYS A 105 2.95 -16.93 7.72
N GLY A 106 3.26 -17.60 6.62
CA GLY A 106 2.31 -18.41 5.83
C GLY A 106 1.18 -17.59 5.21
N LYS A 107 1.36 -16.27 5.05
CA LYS A 107 0.36 -15.36 4.48
C LYS A 107 0.53 -15.09 2.98
N LEU A 108 1.63 -15.57 2.40
CA LEU A 108 1.86 -15.59 0.96
C LEU A 108 2.11 -17.04 0.55
N ALA A 109 1.46 -17.52 -0.51
CA ALA A 109 1.77 -18.84 -1.07
C ALA A 109 3.03 -18.77 -1.96
N PRO A 110 4.03 -19.64 -1.80
CA PRO A 110 5.18 -19.70 -2.70
C PRO A 110 4.75 -20.09 -4.13
N GLU A 111 5.49 -19.61 -5.12
CA GLU A 111 5.42 -20.13 -6.49
C GLU A 111 6.13 -21.50 -6.49
N LEU A 112 5.38 -22.54 -6.86
CA LEU A 112 5.87 -23.88 -7.21
C LEU A 112 5.69 -24.03 -8.72
#